data_AF-A0A1M5NW02-F1
#
_entry.id   AF-A0A1M5NW02-F1
#
_cell.length_a   1.000
_cell.length_b   1.000
_cell.length_c   1.000
_cell.angle_alpha   90.00
_cell.angle_beta   90.00
_cell.angle_gamma   90.00
#
_symmetry.space_group_name_H-M   'P 1'
#
loop_
_entity.id
_entity.type
_entity.pdbx_description
1 polymer ?
#
loop_
_entity_poly.entity_id
_entity_poly.type
_entity_poly.pdbx_seq_one_letter_code
_entity_poly.pdbx_strand_id
1 'polypeptide(L)'
;MKTEKEILCEFVGLVFQSENTDSKDVYSNINLMKGSLTSVRMAANDALEICSYMSKSEQERLNSKMLEAGLPSLFSLQHKAFKEFLKISNRGSIRNEKEFYLVSSLSENSILNKEHQNTAYSLLESYELPRT
;
A
#
# COMPACT_ATOMS: atom_id res chain seq x y z
N MET A 1 -3.00 10.93 -6.15
CA MET A 1 -2.59 9.65 -5.56
C MET A 1 -1.93 9.88 -4.22
N LYS A 2 -2.40 9.19 -3.19
CA LYS A 2 -1.68 9.13 -1.91
C LYS A 2 -0.30 8.51 -2.14
N THR A 3 0.71 9.04 -1.48
CA THR A 3 2.07 8.48 -1.48
C THR A 3 2.09 7.14 -0.76
N GLU A 4 3.13 6.33 -1.01
CA GLU A 4 3.34 5.07 -0.27
C GLU A 4 3.26 5.31 1.26
N LYS A 5 3.87 6.40 1.73
CA LYS A 5 3.92 6.72 3.16
C LYS A 5 2.52 7.01 3.72
N GLU A 6 1.71 7.79 3.02
CA GLU A 6 0.34 8.12 3.43
C GLU A 6 -0.52 6.85 3.48
N ILE A 7 -0.44 6.02 2.43
CA ILE A 7 -1.18 4.75 2.36
C ILE A 7 -0.85 3.86 3.56
N LEU A 8 0.44 3.68 3.86
CA LEU A 8 0.89 2.82 4.95
C LEU A 8 0.53 3.39 6.33
N CYS A 9 0.67 4.70 6.54
CA CYS A 9 0.30 5.34 7.80
C CYS A 9 -1.19 5.24 8.09
N GLU A 10 -2.05 5.50 7.10
CA GLU A 10 -3.49 5.37 7.26
C GLU A 10 -3.93 3.92 7.47
N PHE A 11 -3.30 2.96 6.77
CA PHE A 11 -3.54 1.55 7.00
C PHE A 11 -3.21 1.14 8.43
N VAL A 12 -2.03 1.51 8.94
CA VAL A 12 -1.63 1.28 10.34
C VAL A 12 -2.67 1.89 11.29
N GLY A 13 -3.08 3.13 11.03
CA GLY A 13 -4.13 3.79 11.81
C GLY A 13 -5.42 2.96 11.86
N LEU A 14 -5.92 2.46 10.73
CA LEU A 14 -7.15 1.66 10.67
C LEU A 14 -7.04 0.32 11.41
N VAL A 15 -5.87 -0.32 11.41
CA VAL A 15 -5.64 -1.60 12.11
C VAL A 15 -5.64 -1.39 13.63
N PHE A 16 -4.94 -0.35 14.11
CA PHE A 16 -4.78 -0.09 15.54
C PHE A 16 -5.85 0.84 16.16
N GLN A 17 -6.76 1.41 15.37
CA GLN A 17 -7.92 2.18 15.87
C GLN A 17 -9.18 1.32 16.07
N SER A 18 -9.07 0.00 15.95
CA SER A 18 -10.18 -0.92 16.21
C SER A 18 -10.65 -0.80 17.67
N GLU A 19 -11.95 -0.51 17.86
CA GLU A 19 -12.65 -0.10 19.09
C GLU A 19 -12.57 -1.04 20.33
N ASN A 20 -11.67 -2.02 20.36
CA ASN A 20 -11.60 -3.04 21.42
C ASN A 20 -10.20 -3.24 22.03
N THR A 21 -9.23 -2.36 21.81
CA THR A 21 -7.92 -2.47 22.49
C THR A 21 -7.89 -1.67 23.79
N ASP A 22 -8.20 -2.36 24.90
CA ASP A 22 -7.94 -1.91 26.30
C ASP A 22 -6.43 -1.69 26.59
N SER A 23 -5.56 -2.02 25.65
CA SER A 23 -4.15 -1.67 25.68
C SER A 23 -3.93 -0.35 24.94
N LYS A 24 -3.46 0.67 25.67
CA LYS A 24 -2.84 1.88 25.12
C LYS A 24 -1.86 1.51 23.99
N ASP A 25 -2.34 1.52 22.76
CA ASP A 25 -1.55 1.11 21.61
C ASP A 25 -0.43 2.12 21.39
N VAL A 26 0.80 1.63 21.32
CA VAL A 26 2.01 2.47 21.16
C VAL A 26 1.92 3.31 19.89
N TYR A 27 1.19 2.85 18.88
CA TYR A 27 1.00 3.52 17.59
C TYR A 27 -0.12 4.57 17.56
N SER A 28 -1.10 4.55 18.48
CA SER A 28 -2.15 5.60 18.51
C SER A 28 -1.61 6.97 18.94
N ASN A 29 -0.46 6.99 19.65
CA ASN A 29 0.21 8.22 20.09
C ASN A 29 1.44 8.61 19.23
N ILE A 30 1.92 7.72 18.36
CA ILE A 30 3.04 8.02 17.48
C ILE A 30 2.49 8.62 16.19
N ASN A 31 2.86 9.87 15.90
CA ASN A 31 2.62 10.46 14.60
C ASN A 31 3.53 9.76 13.57
N LEU A 32 3.05 8.64 13.03
CA LEU A 32 3.77 7.78 12.08
C LEU A 32 4.25 8.56 10.84
N MET A 33 3.51 9.60 10.45
CA MET A 33 3.88 10.50 9.35
C MET A 33 5.18 11.28 9.61
N LYS A 34 5.57 11.49 10.87
CA LYS A 34 6.87 12.09 11.23
C LYS A 34 8.04 11.09 11.17
N GLY A 35 7.76 9.79 11.17
CA GLY A 35 8.77 8.73 11.10
C GLY A 35 9.43 8.61 9.72
N SER A 36 10.53 7.88 9.62
CA SER A 36 11.13 7.54 8.33
C SER A 36 10.22 6.60 7.53
N LEU A 37 10.33 6.57 6.18
CA LEU A 37 9.59 5.60 5.36
C LEU A 37 9.89 4.15 5.78
N THR A 38 11.13 3.86 6.20
CA THR A 38 11.53 2.55 6.74
C THR A 38 10.74 2.21 8.00
N SER A 39 10.63 3.15 8.95
CA SER A 39 9.86 2.97 10.18
C SER A 39 8.37 2.76 9.89
N VAL A 40 7.80 3.51 8.93
CA VAL A 40 6.40 3.35 8.49
C VAL A 40 6.16 1.97 7.88
N ARG A 41 7.10 1.47 7.05
CA ARG A 41 7.03 0.11 6.49
C ARG A 41 7.10 -0.97 7.55
N MET A 42 7.91 -0.78 8.60
CA MET A 42 7.97 -1.72 9.73
C MET A 42 6.62 -1.79 10.44
N ALA A 43 6.07 -0.65 10.86
CA ALA A 43 4.76 -0.59 11.50
C ALA A 43 3.64 -1.17 10.62
N ALA A 44 3.69 -0.94 9.30
CA ALA A 44 2.74 -1.53 8.37
C ALA A 44 2.91 -3.06 8.23
N ASN A 45 4.12 -3.61 8.35
CA ASN A 45 4.31 -5.05 8.39
C ASN A 45 3.78 -5.64 9.70
N ASP A 46 4.00 -4.98 10.84
CA ASP A 46 3.42 -5.39 12.13
C ASP A 46 1.88 -5.39 12.04
N ALA A 47 1.29 -4.36 11.44
CA ALA A 47 -0.14 -4.28 11.19
C ALA A 47 -0.65 -5.42 10.30
N LEU A 48 0.10 -5.78 9.24
CA LEU A 48 -0.24 -6.92 8.37
C LEU A 48 -0.15 -8.26 9.11
N GLU A 49 0.82 -8.40 10.02
CA GLU A 49 0.94 -9.58 10.88
C GLU A 49 -0.29 -9.71 11.79
N ILE A 50 -0.74 -8.62 12.42
CA ILE A 50 -1.99 -8.60 13.21
C ILE A 50 -3.20 -8.97 12.36
N CYS A 51 -3.31 -8.42 11.14
CA CYS A 51 -4.39 -8.78 10.22
C CYS A 51 -4.43 -10.29 9.89
N SER A 52 -3.28 -10.98 9.90
CA SER A 52 -3.24 -12.43 9.63
C SER A 52 -3.91 -13.27 10.73
N TYR A 53 -4.03 -12.72 11.94
CA TYR A 53 -4.72 -13.35 13.07
C TYR A 53 -6.20 -12.97 13.17
N MET A 54 -6.66 -12.00 12.37
CA MET A 54 -8.08 -11.60 12.31
C MET A 54 -8.94 -12.69 11.64
N SER A 55 -10.17 -12.83 12.11
CA SER A 55 -11.18 -13.64 11.43
C SER A 55 -11.53 -13.06 10.05
N LYS A 56 -12.13 -13.87 9.17
CA LYS A 56 -12.53 -13.42 7.82
C LYS A 56 -13.48 -12.22 7.86
N SER A 57 -14.44 -12.21 8.78
CA SER A 57 -15.40 -11.09 8.92
C SER A 57 -14.71 -9.80 9.39
N GLU A 58 -13.70 -9.90 10.25
CA GLU A 58 -12.89 -8.76 10.67
C GLU A 58 -12.02 -8.23 9.53
N GLN A 59 -11.40 -9.12 8.74
CA GLN A 59 -10.64 -8.75 7.55
C GLN A 59 -11.52 -8.09 6.49
N GLU A 60 -12.73 -8.60 6.25
CA GLU A 60 -13.70 -7.99 5.33
C GLU A 60 -14.13 -6.60 5.81
N ARG A 61 -14.41 -6.45 7.12
CA ARG A 61 -14.75 -5.16 7.71
C ARG A 61 -13.62 -4.15 7.57
N LEU A 62 -12.38 -4.56 7.87
CA LEU A 62 -11.20 -3.71 7.70
C LEU A 62 -11.00 -3.33 6.23
N ASN A 63 -11.15 -4.30 5.31
CA ASN A 63 -11.03 -4.07 3.88
C ASN A 63 -12.06 -3.05 3.38
N SER A 64 -13.31 -3.12 3.83
CA SER A 64 -14.32 -2.10 3.51
C SER A 64 -13.92 -0.71 4.01
N LYS A 65 -13.45 -0.59 5.27
CA LYS A 65 -12.95 0.69 5.80
C LYS A 65 -11.76 1.25 5.01
N MET A 66 -10.85 0.38 4.58
CA MET A 66 -9.71 0.77 3.74
C MET A 66 -10.18 1.32 2.40
N LEU A 67 -11.11 0.63 1.72
CA LEU A 67 -11.64 1.08 0.43
C LEU A 67 -12.42 2.40 0.56
N GLU A 68 -13.21 2.58 1.63
CA GLU A 68 -13.90 3.84 1.94
C GLU A 68 -12.91 5.00 2.17
N ALA A 69 -11.76 4.72 2.77
CA ALA A 69 -10.68 5.69 2.95
C ALA A 69 -9.84 5.95 1.67
N GLY A 70 -10.22 5.34 0.54
CA GLY A 70 -9.48 5.43 -0.72
C GLY A 70 -8.14 4.69 -0.73
N LEU A 71 -7.95 3.76 0.21
CA LEU A 71 -6.76 2.91 0.28
C LEU A 71 -6.89 1.68 -0.64
N PRO A 72 -5.76 1.03 -0.98
CA PRO A 72 -5.79 -0.28 -1.63
C PRO A 72 -6.49 -1.32 -0.75
N SER A 73 -6.98 -2.40 -1.36
CA SER A 73 -7.53 -3.53 -0.60
C SER A 73 -6.47 -4.16 0.33
N LEU A 74 -6.92 -4.81 1.40
CA LEU A 74 -6.03 -5.56 2.30
C LEU A 74 -5.24 -6.63 1.53
N PHE A 75 -5.91 -7.31 0.59
CA PHE A 75 -5.28 -8.30 -0.30
C PHE A 75 -4.16 -7.67 -1.13
N SER A 76 -4.39 -6.47 -1.70
CA SER A 76 -3.37 -5.74 -2.45
C SER A 76 -2.16 -5.42 -1.56
N LEU A 77 -2.36 -4.95 -0.33
CA LEU A 77 -1.24 -4.65 0.59
C LEU A 77 -0.45 -5.87 1.05
N GLN A 78 -1.08 -7.04 1.14
CA GLN A 78 -0.39 -8.31 1.41
C GLN A 78 0.45 -8.78 0.22
N HIS A 79 0.09 -8.37 -1.00
CA HIS A 79 0.74 -8.84 -2.21
C HIS A 79 2.12 -8.19 -2.41
N LYS A 80 3.18 -9.02 -2.44
CA LYS A 80 4.57 -8.56 -2.58
C LYS A 80 4.79 -7.67 -3.81
N ALA A 81 4.18 -8.03 -4.95
CA ALA A 81 4.32 -7.24 -6.17
C ALA A 81 3.72 -5.83 -6.04
N PHE A 82 2.63 -5.68 -5.28
CA PHE A 82 2.02 -4.37 -5.03
C PHE A 82 2.94 -3.48 -4.18
N LYS A 83 3.62 -4.04 -3.18
CA LYS A 83 4.62 -3.31 -2.39
C LYS A 83 5.77 -2.79 -3.27
N GLU A 84 6.26 -3.62 -4.18
CA GLU A 84 7.30 -3.19 -5.14
C GLU A 84 6.78 -2.13 -6.11
N PHE A 85 5.54 -2.27 -6.58
CA PHE A 85 4.88 -1.25 -7.40
C PHE A 85 4.79 0.11 -6.69
N LEU A 86 4.40 0.14 -5.41
CA LEU A 86 4.36 1.40 -4.65
C LEU A 86 5.73 2.07 -4.58
N LYS A 87 6.83 1.31 -4.44
CA LYS A 87 8.19 1.85 -4.47
C LYS A 87 8.54 2.49 -5.82
N ILE A 88 8.19 1.80 -6.91
CA ILE A 88 8.44 2.27 -8.28
C ILE A 88 7.61 3.52 -8.57
N SER A 89 6.33 3.50 -8.20
CA SER A 89 5.39 4.60 -8.36
C SER A 89 5.79 5.83 -7.56
N ASN A 90 6.16 5.66 -6.29
CA ASN A 90 6.64 6.76 -5.45
C ASN A 90 7.95 7.38 -5.97
N ARG A 91 8.75 6.59 -6.70
CA ARG A 91 9.95 7.08 -7.38
C ARG A 91 9.64 7.74 -8.74
N GLY A 92 8.48 7.44 -9.34
CA GLY A 92 8.01 8.04 -10.59
C GLY A 92 8.73 7.57 -11.85
N SER A 93 9.53 6.50 -11.80
CA SER A 93 10.26 5.99 -12.99
C SER A 93 10.62 4.52 -12.89
N ILE A 94 10.52 3.81 -14.02
CA ILE A 94 11.01 2.45 -14.24
C ILE A 94 12.49 2.51 -14.64
N ARG A 95 13.33 1.68 -14.02
CA ARG A 95 14.79 1.70 -14.20
C ARG A 95 15.35 0.55 -15.01
N ASN A 96 14.62 -0.56 -15.08
CA ASN A 96 15.07 -1.78 -15.74
C ASN A 96 13.88 -2.62 -16.21
N GLU A 97 14.16 -3.61 -17.05
CA GLU A 97 13.15 -4.50 -17.61
C GLU A 97 12.39 -5.30 -16.54
N LYS A 98 13.03 -5.67 -15.42
CA LYS A 98 12.33 -6.40 -14.34
C LYS A 98 11.21 -5.56 -13.73
N GLU A 99 11.48 -4.28 -13.49
CA GLU A 99 10.47 -3.33 -13.02
C GLU A 99 9.40 -3.09 -14.09
N PHE A 100 9.77 -3.02 -15.37
CA PHE A 100 8.82 -2.92 -16.48
C PHE A 100 7.84 -4.09 -16.49
N TYR A 101 8.33 -5.34 -16.51
CA TYR A 101 7.47 -6.52 -16.50
C TYR A 101 6.60 -6.62 -15.24
N LEU A 102 7.12 -6.18 -14.09
CA LEU A 102 6.33 -6.14 -12.86
C LEU A 102 5.17 -5.14 -12.96
N VAL A 103 5.44 -3.92 -13.44
CA VAL A 103 4.41 -2.88 -13.60
C VAL A 103 3.38 -3.28 -14.66
N SER A 104 3.84 -3.82 -15.80
CA SER A 104 2.99 -4.34 -16.88
C SER A 104 2.06 -5.44 -16.37
N SER A 105 2.62 -6.47 -15.71
CA SER A 105 1.82 -7.56 -15.15
C SER A 105 0.80 -7.07 -14.13
N LEU A 106 1.14 -6.09 -13.29
CA LEU A 106 0.19 -5.53 -12.33
C LEU A 106 -0.88 -4.65 -12.97
N SER A 107 -0.57 -3.97 -14.07
CA SER A 107 -1.52 -3.11 -14.79
C SER A 107 -2.68 -3.92 -15.41
N GLU A 108 -2.41 -5.17 -15.77
CA GLU A 108 -3.38 -6.11 -16.37
C GLU A 108 -4.17 -6.90 -15.32
N ASN A 109 -3.74 -6.87 -14.05
CA ASN A 109 -4.35 -7.64 -12.96
C ASN A 109 -5.29 -6.77 -12.08
N SER A 110 -6.25 -7.42 -11.42
CA SER A 110 -7.22 -6.78 -10.51
C SER A 110 -6.65 -6.33 -9.16
N ILE A 111 -5.32 -6.39 -8.98
CA ILE A 111 -4.63 -6.00 -7.75
C ILE A 111 -4.61 -4.48 -7.57
N LEU A 112 -4.54 -3.74 -8.68
CA LEU A 112 -4.49 -2.28 -8.67
C LEU A 112 -5.90 -1.69 -8.74
N ASN A 113 -6.14 -0.65 -7.94
CA ASN A 113 -7.34 0.20 -8.13
C ASN A 113 -7.13 1.11 -9.36
N LYS A 114 -8.21 1.78 -9.80
CA LYS A 114 -8.20 2.63 -11.00
C LYS A 114 -7.11 3.72 -10.98
N GLU A 115 -6.85 4.33 -9.83
CA GLU A 115 -5.83 5.36 -9.70
C GLU A 115 -4.41 4.79 -9.86
N HIS A 116 -4.14 3.64 -9.23
CA HIS A 116 -2.88 2.93 -9.40
C HIS A 116 -2.70 2.37 -10.82
N GLN A 117 -3.77 1.93 -11.49
CA GLN A 117 -3.73 1.50 -12.89
C GLN A 117 -3.31 2.65 -13.81
N ASN A 118 -3.91 3.83 -13.66
CA ASN A 118 -3.51 5.01 -14.43
C ASN A 118 -2.03 5.35 -14.21
N THR A 119 -1.56 5.24 -12.97
CA THR A 119 -0.15 5.47 -12.65
C THR A 119 0.76 4.41 -13.28
N ALA A 120 0.36 3.14 -13.27
CA ALA A 120 1.09 2.07 -13.94
C ALA A 120 1.21 2.32 -15.44
N TYR A 121 0.12 2.70 -16.13
CA TYR A 121 0.17 3.02 -17.55
C TYR A 121 1.08 4.21 -17.87
N SER A 122 1.01 5.28 -17.08
CA SER A 122 1.90 6.44 -17.26
C SER A 122 3.38 6.07 -17.09
N LEU A 123 3.72 5.18 -16.14
CA LEU A 123 5.08 4.70 -15.94
C LEU A 123 5.59 3.85 -17.11
N LEU A 124 4.73 2.99 -17.67
CA LEU A 124 5.06 2.15 -18.82
C LEU A 124 5.30 3.01 -20.07
N GLU A 125 4.38 3.94 -20.36
CA GLU A 125 4.51 4.88 -21.48
C GLU A 125 5.79 5.71 -21.36
N SER A 126 6.10 6.22 -20.16
CA SER A 126 7.33 7.00 -19.91
C SER A 126 8.61 6.18 -20.09
N TYR A 127 8.57 4.87 -19.92
CA TYR A 127 9.72 3.98 -20.14
C TYR A 127 9.91 3.64 -21.61
N GLU A 128 8.81 3.50 -22.36
CA GLU A 128 8.82 3.18 -23.80
C GLU A 128 9.14 4.38 -24.68
N LEU A 129 8.91 5.61 -24.20
CA LEU A 129 9.31 6.81 -24.92
C LEU A 129 10.84 6.84 -25.10
N PRO A 130 11.35 6.93 -26.35
CA PRO A 130 12.78 7.08 -26.58
C PRO A 130 13.24 8.38 -25.92
N ARG A 131 14.28 8.29 -25.08
CA ARG A 131 14.93 9.48 -24.51
C ARG A 131 15.48 10.31 -25.66
N THR A 132 14.77 11.37 -26.03
CA THR A 132 15.21 12.39 -26.97
C THR A 132 16.35 13.22 -26.42
#